data_AF-A0A447N5L4-F1
#
_entry.id   AF-A0A447N5L4-F1
#
_cell.length_a   1.000
_cell.length_b   1.000
_cell.length_c   1.000
_cell.angle_alpha   90.00
_cell.angle_beta   90.00
_cell.angle_gamma   90.00
#
_symmetry.space_group_name_H-M   'P 1'
#
loop_
_entity.id
_entity.type
_entity.pdbx_description
1 polymer ?
#
loop_
_entity_poly.entity_id
_entity_poly.type
_entity_poly.pdbx_seq_one_letter_code
_entity_poly.pdbx_strand_id
1 'polypeptide(L)'
;MIRVGRNGDYENLDALVMDATNNLIDEVYQDDPKLVAIVGRKLLADKYFPLVNKPQENSEALAADIIISQKRIGNLPAVRVPYFPANAVLVTTLENLSIYFMDESHRRSIDENPKKDRVENYESMNIDYVVEAYAAGCLLENITLGDFTAPAAPESGA
;
A
#
# COMPACT_ATOMS: atom_id res chain seq x y z
N MET A 1 -6.75 2.37 -14.66
CA MET A 1 -7.27 3.14 -13.50
C MET A 1 -8.28 2.24 -12.81
N ILE A 2 -8.14 2.02 -11.51
CA ILE A 2 -9.05 1.18 -10.72
C ILE A 2 -10.01 2.09 -9.97
N ARG A 3 -11.31 1.94 -10.21
CA ARG A 3 -12.36 2.76 -9.59
C ARG A 3 -12.92 2.04 -8.37
N VAL A 4 -12.79 2.63 -7.20
CA VAL A 4 -13.24 2.05 -5.93
C VAL A 4 -14.27 2.97 -5.28
N GLY A 5 -15.45 2.44 -4.99
CA GLY A 5 -16.58 3.17 -4.42
C GLY A 5 -17.86 2.92 -5.23
N ARG A 6 -18.91 3.69 -4.92
CA ARG A 6 -20.25 3.43 -5.48
C ARG A 6 -20.25 3.48 -7.00
N ASN A 7 -20.79 2.44 -7.64
CA ASN A 7 -20.78 2.25 -9.11
C ASN A 7 -19.36 2.20 -9.73
N GLY A 8 -18.33 1.93 -8.94
CA GLY A 8 -16.96 1.68 -9.41
C GLY A 8 -16.77 0.24 -9.89
N ASP A 9 -15.51 -0.14 -10.13
CA ASP A 9 -15.13 -1.52 -10.43
C ASP A 9 -15.21 -2.40 -9.17
N TYR A 10 -14.97 -1.81 -8.00
CA TYR A 10 -15.13 -2.41 -6.67
C TYR A 10 -15.90 -1.47 -5.75
N GLU A 11 -16.77 -2.02 -4.91
CA GLU A 11 -17.56 -1.22 -3.94
C GLU A 11 -16.68 -0.61 -2.82
N ASN A 12 -15.59 -1.29 -2.44
CA ASN A 12 -14.70 -0.83 -1.39
C ASN A 12 -13.28 -1.39 -1.57
N LEU A 13 -12.33 -0.82 -0.82
CA LEU A 13 -10.92 -1.18 -0.90
C LEU A 13 -10.65 -2.61 -0.43
N ASP A 14 -11.44 -3.14 0.51
CA ASP A 14 -11.31 -4.51 0.99
C ASP A 14 -11.61 -5.54 -0.12
N ALA A 15 -12.69 -5.31 -0.88
CA ALA A 15 -13.06 -6.16 -2.01
C ALA A 15 -11.96 -6.20 -3.08
N LEU A 16 -11.37 -5.04 -3.41
CA LEU A 16 -10.26 -4.95 -4.35
C LEU A 16 -9.05 -5.76 -3.87
N VAL A 17 -8.65 -5.63 -2.60
CA VAL A 17 -7.47 -6.33 -2.06
C VAL A 17 -7.72 -7.83 -1.94
N MET A 18 -8.92 -8.26 -1.54
CA MET A 18 -9.28 -9.68 -1.49
C MET A 18 -9.26 -10.31 -2.89
N ASP A 19 -9.85 -9.65 -3.89
CA ASP A 19 -9.86 -10.15 -5.26
C ASP A 19 -8.44 -10.26 -5.83
N ALA A 20 -7.64 -9.21 -5.65
CA ALA A 20 -6.24 -9.19 -6.08
C ALA A 20 -5.41 -10.31 -5.42
N THR A 21 -5.62 -10.56 -4.13
CA THR A 21 -4.91 -11.62 -3.40
C THR A 21 -5.28 -13.00 -3.97
N ASN A 22 -6.56 -13.25 -4.28
CA ASN A 22 -7.02 -14.55 -4.77
C ASN A 22 -6.71 -14.82 -6.24
N ASN A 23 -6.55 -13.77 -7.06
CA ASN A 23 -6.44 -13.91 -8.51
C ASN A 23 -5.06 -13.55 -9.09
N LEU A 24 -4.28 -12.68 -8.41
CA LEU A 24 -3.01 -12.17 -8.94
C LEU A 24 -1.78 -12.77 -8.26
N ILE A 25 -1.92 -13.26 -7.03
CA ILE A 25 -0.85 -13.96 -6.31
C ILE A 25 -0.95 -15.45 -6.62
N ASP A 26 0.19 -16.11 -6.80
CA ASP A 26 0.22 -17.56 -7.05
C ASP A 26 -0.32 -18.34 -5.84
N GLU A 27 -1.11 -19.39 -6.11
CA GLU A 27 -1.82 -20.21 -5.12
C GLU A 27 -0.92 -20.67 -3.97
N VAL A 28 0.37 -20.92 -4.22
CA VAL A 28 1.33 -21.35 -3.20
C VAL A 28 1.54 -20.31 -2.10
N TYR A 29 1.33 -19.02 -2.40
CA TYR A 29 1.56 -17.92 -1.47
C TYR A 29 0.26 -17.30 -0.91
N GLN A 30 -0.91 -17.61 -1.49
CA GLN A 30 -2.18 -16.96 -1.13
C GLN A 30 -2.57 -17.16 0.34
N ASP A 31 -2.28 -18.34 0.91
CA ASP A 31 -2.58 -18.70 2.30
C ASP A 31 -1.43 -18.41 3.27
N ASP A 32 -0.38 -17.69 2.85
CA ASP A 32 0.75 -17.37 3.72
C ASP A 32 0.29 -16.42 4.86
N PRO A 33 0.41 -16.82 6.14
CA PRO A 33 -0.04 -16.01 7.28
C PRO A 33 0.75 -14.70 7.45
N LYS A 34 1.87 -14.53 6.75
CA LYS A 34 2.71 -13.32 6.77
C LYS A 34 2.35 -12.32 5.69
N LEU A 35 1.35 -12.57 4.85
CA LEU A 35 0.90 -11.59 3.85
C LEU A 35 0.43 -10.30 4.52
N VAL A 36 0.88 -9.17 3.96
CA VAL A 36 0.49 -7.84 4.39
C VAL A 36 0.10 -6.96 3.19
N ALA A 37 -0.74 -5.96 3.44
CA ALA A 37 -1.05 -4.92 2.47
C ALA A 37 -0.26 -3.65 2.81
N ILE A 38 0.75 -3.31 2.01
CA ILE A 38 1.49 -2.05 2.12
C ILE A 38 0.71 -0.97 1.37
N VAL A 39 0.20 0.03 2.08
CA VAL A 39 -0.83 0.93 1.56
C VAL A 39 -0.40 2.39 1.66
N GLY A 40 -0.72 3.17 0.62
CA GLY A 40 -0.54 4.62 0.62
C GLY A 40 -1.33 5.32 1.71
N ARG A 41 -0.75 6.37 2.31
CA ARG A 41 -1.37 7.12 3.42
C ARG A 41 -2.79 7.63 3.10
N LYS A 42 -3.01 8.09 1.86
CA LYS A 42 -4.29 8.66 1.44
C LYS A 42 -5.40 7.62 1.44
N LEU A 43 -5.15 6.42 0.88
CA LEU A 43 -6.15 5.34 0.81
C LEU A 43 -6.61 4.87 2.20
N LEU A 44 -5.70 4.76 3.18
CA LEU A 44 -6.06 4.43 4.55
C LEU A 44 -6.95 5.51 5.18
N ALA A 45 -6.58 6.78 5.01
CA ALA A 45 -7.36 7.90 5.55
C ALA A 45 -8.76 7.93 4.94
N ASP A 46 -8.87 7.82 3.62
CA ASP A 46 -10.14 7.86 2.90
C ASP A 46 -11.07 6.69 3.29
N LYS A 47 -10.51 5.51 3.61
CA LYS A 47 -11.27 4.36 4.12
C LYS A 47 -11.82 4.61 5.53
N TYR A 48 -10.99 5.08 6.46
CA TYR A 48 -11.38 5.20 7.88
C TYR A 48 -12.11 6.51 8.20
N PHE A 49 -11.92 7.57 7.41
CA PHE A 49 -12.51 8.88 7.68
C PHE A 49 -14.05 8.85 7.78
N PRO A 50 -14.80 8.18 6.88
CA PRO A 50 -16.26 8.06 7.02
C PRO A 50 -16.72 7.29 8.27
N LEU A 51 -15.87 6.44 8.85
CA LEU A 51 -16.18 5.71 10.08
C LEU A 51 -15.97 6.61 11.31
N VAL A 52 -14.98 7.51 11.28
CA VAL A 52 -14.72 8.45 12.39
C VAL A 52 -15.66 9.66 12.32
N ASN A 53 -15.98 10.13 11.11
CA ASN A 53 -16.73 11.38 10.88
C ASN A 53 -18.25 11.18 10.96
N LYS A 54 -18.73 10.38 11.91
CA LYS A 54 -20.16 10.16 12.17
C LYS A 54 -20.44 10.25 13.67
N PRO A 55 -21.51 10.92 14.10
CA PRO A 55 -22.01 10.80 15.46
C PRO A 55 -22.63 9.40 15.64
N GLN A 56 -22.19 8.65 16.66
CA GLN A 56 -22.58 7.26 16.90
C GLN A 56 -22.85 7.03 18.38
N GLU A 57 -23.71 6.06 18.68
CA GLU A 57 -23.90 5.58 20.05
C GLU A 57 -22.61 4.98 20.62
N ASN A 58 -22.45 5.00 21.94
CA ASN A 58 -21.19 4.62 22.60
C ASN A 58 -20.69 3.21 22.24
N SER A 59 -21.58 2.25 22.00
CA SER A 59 -21.22 0.88 21.58
C SER A 59 -20.66 0.83 20.15
N GLU A 60 -21.24 1.60 19.23
CA GLU A 60 -20.80 1.67 17.83
C GLU A 60 -19.48 2.44 17.71
N ALA A 61 -19.32 3.50 18.51
CA ALA A 61 -18.05 4.23 18.61
C ALA A 61 -16.91 3.31 19.09
N LEU A 62 -17.15 2.48 20.11
CA LEU A 62 -16.15 1.50 20.58
C LEU A 62 -15.81 0.46 19.50
N ALA A 63 -16.80 -0.02 18.74
CA ALA A 63 -16.58 -0.94 17.64
C ALA A 63 -15.75 -0.28 16.52
N ALA A 64 -16.06 0.97 16.16
CA ALA A 64 -15.29 1.74 15.19
C ALA A 64 -13.83 1.93 15.62
N ASP A 65 -13.58 2.26 16.88
CA ASP A 65 -12.23 2.41 17.43
C ASP A 65 -11.43 1.10 17.35
N ILE A 66 -12.05 -0.04 17.68
CA ILE A 66 -11.42 -1.36 17.55
C ILE A 66 -11.06 -1.63 16.08
N ILE A 67 -11.97 -1.39 15.14
CA ILE A 67 -11.74 -1.62 13.71
C ILE A 67 -10.59 -0.75 13.19
N ILE A 68 -10.55 0.52 13.57
CA ILE A 68 -9.49 1.46 13.16
C ILE A 68 -8.15 1.06 13.78
N SER A 69 -8.13 0.59 15.02
CA SER A 69 -6.91 0.19 15.71
C SER A 69 -6.23 -1.02 15.05
N GLN A 70 -7.03 -1.97 14.54
CA GLN A 70 -6.52 -3.19 13.91
C GLN A 70 -5.89 -2.94 12.54
N LYS A 71 -6.26 -1.85 11.86
CA LYS A 71 -5.74 -1.45 10.53
C LYS A 71 -5.68 -2.63 9.55
N ARG A 72 -6.83 -3.24 9.25
CA ARG A 72 -6.92 -4.34 8.26
C ARG A 72 -7.53 -3.85 6.95
N ILE A 73 -7.04 -4.39 5.83
CA ILE A 73 -7.63 -4.22 4.49
C ILE A 73 -7.66 -5.58 3.80
N GLY A 74 -8.84 -5.97 3.31
CA GLY A 74 -9.02 -7.22 2.58
C GLY A 74 -8.64 -8.45 3.39
N ASN A 75 -8.95 -8.42 4.69
CA ASN A 75 -8.53 -9.42 5.69
C ASN A 75 -7.00 -9.55 5.88
N LEU A 76 -6.19 -8.64 5.34
CA LEU A 76 -4.75 -8.58 5.59
C LEU A 76 -4.39 -7.47 6.56
N PRO A 77 -3.34 -7.62 7.40
CA PRO A 77 -2.77 -6.51 8.15
C PRO A 77 -2.28 -5.41 7.20
N ALA A 78 -2.69 -4.17 7.43
CA ALA A 78 -2.25 -3.04 6.63
C ALA A 78 -1.02 -2.38 7.26
N VAL A 79 0.05 -2.26 6.47
CA VAL A 79 1.31 -1.62 6.85
C VAL A 79 1.44 -0.31 6.11
N ARG A 80 1.91 0.73 6.81
CA ARG A 80 2.23 2.03 6.20
C ARG A 80 3.73 2.21 6.17
N VAL A 81 4.26 2.67 5.04
CA VAL A 81 5.64 3.14 4.92
C VAL A 81 5.64 4.61 4.47
N PRO A 82 6.54 5.46 5.00
CA PRO A 82 6.66 6.85 4.56
C PRO A 82 6.96 6.95 3.07
N TYR A 83 6.47 8.03 2.43
CA TYR A 83 6.71 8.34 1.01
C TYR A 83 6.20 7.30 -0.01
N PHE A 84 5.44 6.29 0.42
CA PHE A 84 4.78 5.36 -0.49
C PHE A 84 3.77 6.08 -1.41
N PRO A 85 3.61 5.66 -2.68
CA PRO A 85 2.63 6.24 -3.59
C PRO A 85 1.23 6.28 -2.97
N ALA A 86 0.60 7.46 -3.05
CA ALA A 86 -0.63 7.73 -2.29
C ALA A 86 -1.83 6.90 -2.76
N ASN A 87 -1.83 6.47 -4.02
CA ASN A 87 -2.93 5.80 -4.74
C ASN A 87 -2.56 4.37 -5.17
N ALA A 88 -1.72 3.69 -4.37
CA ALA A 88 -1.31 2.31 -4.62
C ALA A 88 -1.38 1.43 -3.37
N VAL A 89 -1.48 0.12 -3.61
CA VAL A 89 -1.42 -0.94 -2.61
C VAL A 89 -0.50 -2.05 -3.13
N LEU A 90 0.51 -2.44 -2.36
CA LEU A 90 1.33 -3.62 -2.63
C LEU A 90 0.95 -4.73 -1.65
N VAL A 91 0.52 -5.87 -2.17
CA VAL A 91 0.24 -7.07 -1.37
C VAL A 91 1.42 -8.02 -1.54
N THR A 92 2.12 -8.34 -0.45
CA THR A 92 3.27 -9.26 -0.42
C THR A 92 3.61 -9.59 1.04
N THR A 93 4.48 -10.56 1.28
CA THR A 93 5.14 -10.71 2.58
C THR A 93 6.29 -9.71 2.72
N LEU A 94 6.59 -9.24 3.94
CA LEU A 94 7.70 -8.30 4.17
C LEU A 94 9.07 -8.94 3.94
N GLU A 95 9.17 -10.25 4.12
CA GLU A 95 10.40 -11.03 3.91
C GLU A 95 10.71 -11.23 2.42
N ASN A 96 9.75 -11.01 1.52
CA ASN A 96 9.95 -11.07 0.08
C ASN A 96 10.69 -9.82 -0.49
N LEU A 97 10.79 -8.76 0.31
CA LEU A 97 11.42 -7.49 -0.08
C LEU A 97 12.80 -7.40 0.56
N SER A 98 13.83 -7.43 -0.29
CA SER A 98 15.24 -7.46 0.13
C SER A 98 16.01 -6.22 -0.31
N ILE A 99 16.98 -5.85 0.51
CA ILE A 99 17.99 -4.84 0.17
C ILE A 99 19.34 -5.54 0.18
N TYR A 100 19.98 -5.61 -0.97
CA TYR A 100 21.33 -6.16 -1.10
C TYR A 100 22.33 -5.01 -1.05
N PHE A 101 23.42 -5.22 -0.33
CA PHE A 101 24.53 -4.29 -0.27
C PHE A 101 25.81 -5.05 -0.58
N MET A 102 26.68 -4.46 -1.38
CA MET A 102 27.97 -5.05 -1.69
C MET A 102 28.88 -4.93 -0.46
N ASP A 103 29.46 -6.07 -0.08
CA ASP A 103 30.43 -6.13 1.01
C ASP A 103 31.62 -5.20 0.75
N GLU A 104 32.14 -4.59 1.81
CA GLU A 104 33.26 -3.62 1.78
C GLU A 104 33.10 -2.42 0.81
N SER A 105 31.90 -2.14 0.30
CA SER A 105 31.68 -1.02 -0.65
C SER A 105 31.49 0.35 0.02
N HIS A 106 31.31 0.38 1.34
CA HIS A 106 31.09 1.62 2.08
C HIS A 106 32.38 2.42 2.17
N ARG A 107 32.41 3.57 1.49
CA ARG A 107 33.55 4.47 1.46
C ARG A 107 33.15 5.89 1.86
N ARG A 108 34.01 6.53 2.64
CA ARG A 108 33.80 7.88 3.18
C ARG A 108 35.02 8.76 2.91
N SER A 109 34.80 10.00 2.51
CA SER A 109 35.81 11.04 2.33
C SER A 109 35.34 12.33 2.99
N ILE A 110 36.24 13.00 3.70
CA ILE A 110 35.96 14.26 4.40
C ILE A 110 36.94 15.29 3.86
N ASP A 111 36.42 16.37 3.28
CA ASP A 111 37.20 17.47 2.75
C ASP A 111 36.86 18.77 3.48
N GLU A 112 37.87 19.49 3.96
CA GLU A 112 37.70 20.86 4.44
C GLU A 112 37.65 21.79 3.22
N ASN A 113 36.50 22.44 2.99
CA ASN A 113 36.29 23.33 1.86
C ASN A 113 36.38 24.81 2.30
N PRO A 114 37.58 25.41 2.30
CA PRO A 114 37.77 26.80 2.74
C PRO A 114 37.07 27.81 1.81
N LYS A 115 36.75 27.44 0.56
CA LYS A 115 36.03 28.33 -0.36
C LYS A 115 34.59 28.60 0.08
N LYS A 116 34.03 27.74 0.93
CA LYS A 116 32.64 27.83 1.41
C LYS A 116 32.55 27.78 2.94
N ASP A 117 33.68 27.90 3.63
CA ASP A 117 33.78 27.86 5.10
C ASP A 117 32.98 26.69 5.72
N ARG A 118 33.22 25.48 5.20
CA ARG A 118 32.50 24.28 5.65
C ARG A 118 33.33 23.02 5.46
N VAL A 119 33.00 21.99 6.24
CA VAL A 119 33.49 20.63 6.06
C VAL A 119 32.48 19.84 5.25
N GLU A 120 32.93 19.18 4.18
CA GLU A 120 32.10 18.38 3.28
C GLU A 120 32.35 16.89 3.56
N ASN A 121 31.28 16.13 3.77
CA ASN A 121 31.33 14.68 4.00
C ASN A 121 30.70 13.96 2.80
N TYR A 122 31.46 13.08 2.16
CA TYR A 122 31.04 12.29 1.02
C TYR A 122 31.01 10.82 1.42
N GLU A 123 29.82 10.22 1.39
CA GLU A 123 29.62 8.80 1.66
C GLU A 123 29.04 8.12 0.43
N SER A 124 29.51 6.90 0.15
CA SER A 124 29.11 6.11 -1.01
C SER A 124 29.08 4.64 -0.61
N MET A 125 28.05 3.94 -1.06
CA MET A 125 27.83 2.51 -0.84
C MET A 125 27.12 1.94 -2.06
N ASN A 126 27.43 0.72 -2.45
CA ASN A 126 26.74 0.03 -3.53
C ASN A 126 25.59 -0.79 -2.96
N ILE A 127 24.36 -0.44 -3.34
CA ILE A 127 23.12 -1.09 -2.89
C ILE A 127 22.23 -1.42 -4.08
N ASP A 128 21.40 -2.45 -3.93
CA ASP A 128 20.34 -2.81 -4.87
C ASP A 128 19.07 -3.28 -4.14
N TYR A 129 17.91 -3.08 -4.76
CA TYR A 129 16.61 -3.48 -4.23
C TYR A 129 16.08 -4.67 -5.01
N VAL A 130 15.72 -5.74 -4.30
CA VAL A 130 15.30 -6.99 -4.93
C VAL A 130 13.98 -7.45 -4.34
N VAL A 131 13.08 -7.90 -5.21
CA VAL A 131 11.91 -8.69 -4.82
C VAL A 131 12.26 -10.14 -5.12
N GLU A 132 12.29 -10.98 -4.09
CA GLU A 132 12.84 -12.35 -4.19
C GLU A 132 11.97 -13.27 -5.05
N ALA A 133 10.66 -13.20 -4.86
CA ALA A 133 9.66 -13.96 -5.60
C ALA A 133 8.57 -13.02 -6.14
N TYR A 134 8.57 -12.82 -7.47
CA TYR A 134 7.57 -11.96 -8.12
C TYR A 134 6.15 -12.51 -8.06
N ALA A 135 6.00 -13.84 -7.99
CA ALA A 135 4.70 -14.51 -7.87
C ALA A 135 4.07 -14.38 -6.48
N ALA A 136 4.85 -14.02 -5.46
CA ALA A 136 4.43 -13.91 -4.06
C ALA A 136 3.84 -12.53 -3.70
N GLY A 137 3.51 -11.72 -4.71
CA GLY A 137 2.89 -10.43 -4.47
C GLY A 137 2.35 -9.76 -5.72
N CYS A 138 1.50 -8.75 -5.52
CA CYS A 138 0.94 -7.95 -6.60
C CYS A 138 0.85 -6.48 -6.21
N LEU A 139 1.11 -5.59 -7.17
CA LEU A 139 0.99 -4.14 -7.01
C LEU A 139 -0.28 -3.64 -7.70
N LEU A 140 -1.13 -2.97 -6.94
CA LEU A 140 -2.32 -2.29 -7.41
C LEU A 140 -2.04 -0.80 -7.49
N GLU A 141 -2.01 -0.25 -8.71
CA GLU A 141 -1.71 1.16 -8.96
C GLU A 141 -2.91 1.92 -9.50
N ASN A 142 -2.84 3.25 -9.46
CA ASN A 142 -3.83 4.14 -10.03
C ASN A 142 -5.25 3.92 -9.47
N ILE A 143 -5.33 3.72 -8.15
CA ILE A 143 -6.58 3.56 -7.42
C ILE A 143 -7.23 4.93 -7.22
N THR A 144 -8.49 5.05 -7.60
CA THR A 144 -9.28 6.27 -7.40
C THR A 144 -10.52 5.95 -6.58
N LEU A 145 -10.63 6.63 -5.45
CA LEU A 145 -11.79 6.52 -4.56
C LEU A 145 -12.83 7.58 -4.92
N GLY A 146 -14.10 7.21 -5.02
CA GLY A 146 -15.19 8.16 -5.28
C GLY A 146 -16.53 7.50 -5.60
N ASP A 147 -17.52 8.36 -5.86
CA ASP A 147 -18.81 7.94 -6.41
C ASP A 147 -18.79 8.13 -7.93
N PHE A 148 -19.00 7.04 -8.66
CA PHE A 148 -18.96 7.03 -10.12
C PHE A 148 -20.38 7.04 -10.69
N THR A 149 -20.55 7.57 -11.90
CA THR A 149 -21.83 7.47 -12.61
C THR A 149 -22.03 6.04 -13.11
N ALA A 150 -23.22 5.49 -12.89
CA ALA A 150 -23.55 4.15 -13.38
C ALA A 150 -23.41 4.12 -14.92
N PRO A 151 -22.80 3.08 -15.51
CA PRO A 151 -22.79 2.94 -16.95
C PRO A 151 -24.23 2.88 -17.48
N ALA A 152 -24.50 3.63 -18.55
CA ALA A 152 -25.78 3.57 -19.23
C ALA A 152 -26.06 2.11 -19.62
N ALA A 153 -27.24 1.60 -19.26
CA ALA A 153 -27.63 0.22 -19.56
C ALA A 153 -27.41 -0.08 -21.05
N PRO A 154 -26.94 -1.28 -21.42
CA PRO A 154 -26.85 -1.64 -22.83
C PRO A 154 -28.25 -1.51 -23.43
N GLU A 155 -28.39 -0.70 -24.47
CA GLU A 155 -29.62 -0.59 -25.23
C GLU A 155 -29.98 -2.00 -25.69
N SER A 156 -31.05 -2.56 -25.12
CA SER A 156 -31.59 -3.84 -25.54
C SER A 156 -32.05 -3.69 -26.99
N GLY A 157 -31.22 -4.16 -27.92
CA GLY A 157 -31.54 -4.23 -29.33
C GLY A 157 -32.86 -5.00 -29.52
N ALA A 158 -33.76 -4.38 -30.29
CA ALA A 158 -35.06 -4.90 -30.71
C ALA A 158 -34.94 -6.14 -31.62
#